data_AF-U7KFW2-F1
#
_entry.id   AF-U7KFW2-F1
#
_cell.length_a   1.000
_cell.length_b   1.000
_cell.length_c   1.000
_cell.angle_alpha   90.00
_cell.angle_beta   90.00
_cell.angle_gamma   90.00
#
_symmetry.space_group_name_H-M   'P 1'
#
loop_
_entity.id
_entity.type
_entity.pdbx_description
1 polymer ?
#
loop_
_entity_poly.entity_id
_entity_poly.type
_entity_poly.pdbx_seq_one_letter_code
_entity_poly.pdbx_strand_id
1 'polypeptide(L)' 'MHRILITEPIRTRTDFFNALGRTHGCVDCGPRSLEDLAKFLRENEVSTIVAANMEMELDDFAAIAAIAQDEGVRLAR' A
#
# COMPACT_ATOMS: atom_id res chain seq x y z
N MET A 1 15.74 0.93 1.18
CA MET A 1 14.95 -0.26 1.61
C MET A 1 14.02 0.14 2.75
N HIS A 2 12.85 0.66 2.41
CA HIS A 2 11.80 0.94 3.38
C HIS A 2 10.83 -0.23 3.49
N ARG A 3 10.37 -0.47 4.72
CA ARG A 3 9.38 -1.50 5.06
C ARG A 3 8.21 -0.80 5.72
N ILE A 4 7.02 -1.08 5.24
CA ILE A 4 5.79 -0.48 5.76
C ILE A 4 5.02 -1.56 6.53
N LEU A 5 4.68 -1.26 7.78
CA LEU A 5 3.83 -2.10 8.61
C LEU A 5 2.49 -1.38 8.79
N ILE A 6 1.41 -2.01 8.33
CA ILE A 6 0.06 -1.52 8.53
C ILE A 6 -0.64 -2.44 9.53
N THR A 7 -0.92 -1.90 10.71
CA THR A 7 -1.59 -2.61 11.81
C THR A 7 -3.07 -2.27 11.92
N GLU A 8 -3.54 -1.25 11.21
CA GLU A 8 -4.95 -0.86 11.14
C GLU A 8 -5.74 -1.75 10.16
N PRO A 9 -7.05 -1.98 10.41
CA PRO A 9 -7.90 -2.75 9.50
C PRO A 9 -8.09 -2.02 8.17
N ILE A 10 -7.70 -2.67 7.08
CA ILE A 10 -7.83 -2.17 5.72
C ILE A 10 -9.06 -2.81 5.10
N ARG A 11 -10.16 -2.05 5.00
CA ARG A 11 -11.44 -2.54 4.44
C ARG A 11 -11.67 -2.06 3.01
N THR A 12 -11.06 -0.94 2.65
CA THR A 12 -11.19 -0.36 1.31
C THR A 12 -9.82 0.01 0.76
N ARG A 13 -9.76 0.19 -0.56
CA ARG A 13 -8.56 0.72 -1.25
C ARG A 13 -8.12 2.07 -0.67
N THR A 14 -9.08 2.92 -0.30
CA THR A 14 -8.83 4.23 0.31
C THR A 14 -8.19 4.10 1.69
N ASP A 15 -8.60 3.12 2.50
CA ASP A 15 -7.96 2.84 3.79
C ASP A 15 -6.49 2.44 3.61
N PHE A 16 -6.21 1.60 2.60
CA PHE A 16 -4.85 1.18 2.27
C PHE A 16 -3.98 2.39 1.92
N PHE A 17 -4.48 3.26 1.05
CA PHE A 17 -3.81 4.48 0.63
C PHE A 17 -3.56 5.46 1.78
N ASN A 18 -4.57 5.66 2.63
CA ASN A 18 -4.45 6.49 3.81
C ASN A 18 -3.42 5.94 4.80
N ALA A 19 -3.39 4.62 5.01
CA ALA A 19 -2.40 3.97 5.86
C ALA A 19 -0.97 4.17 5.34
N LEU A 20 -0.76 4.06 4.02
CA LEU A 20 0.53 4.38 3.39
C LEU A 20 0.94 5.83 3.64
N GLY A 21 0.05 6.80 3.42
CA GLY A 21 0.34 8.22 3.69
C GLY A 21 0.73 8.47 5.15
N ARG A 22 0.00 7.88 6.10
CA ARG A 22 0.28 7.99 7.54
C ARG A 22 1.65 7.44 7.92
N THR A 23 2.08 6.33 7.32
CA THR A 23 3.40 5.74 7.63
C THR A 23 4.55 6.66 7.25
N HIS A 24 4.34 7.58 6.31
CA HIS A 24 5.31 8.60 5.90
C HIS A 24 5.16 9.94 6.63
N GLY A 25 4.26 10.04 7.62
CA GLY A 25 4.05 11.25 8.41
C GLY A 25 3.32 12.37 7.66
N CYS A 26 2.70 12.07 6.52
CA CYS A 26 2.00 13.05 5.70
C CYS A 26 0.60 12.56 5.36
N VAL A 27 -0.41 13.28 5.86
CA VAL A 27 -1.84 12.95 5.67
C VAL A 27 -2.28 13.07 4.20
N ASP A 28 -1.52 13.80 3.39
CA ASP A 28 -1.86 14.12 1.98
C ASP A 28 -0.88 13.55 0.94
N CYS A 29 0.15 12.83 1.38
CA CYS A 29 1.17 12.24 0.51
C CYS A 29 0.90 10.76 0.19
N GLY A 30 -0.25 10.24 0.64
CA GLY A 30 -0.69 8.89 0.29
C GLY A 30 -1.11 8.82 -1.18
N PRO A 31 -0.95 7.66 -1.84
CA PRO A 31 -1.42 7.48 -3.21
C PRO A 31 -2.93 7.65 -3.31
N ARG A 32 -3.45 8.28 -4.37
CA ARG A 32 -4.90 8.47 -4.57
C ARG A 32 -5.48 7.55 -5.65
N SER A 33 -4.62 6.86 -6.38
CA SER A 33 -4.92 5.97 -7.49
C SER A 33 -3.94 4.79 -7.50
N LEU A 34 -4.20 3.77 -8.33
CA LEU A 34 -3.27 2.64 -8.51
C LEU A 34 -1.96 3.09 -9.19
N GLU A 35 -2.02 4.06 -10.09
CA GLU A 35 -0.83 4.64 -10.73
C GLU A 35 0.00 5.44 -9.72
N ASP A 36 -0.66 6.24 -8.86
CA ASP A 36 0.01 6.91 -7.76
C ASP A 36 0.63 5.92 -6.77
N LEU A 37 -0.02 4.77 -6.55
CA LEU A 37 0.55 3.71 -5.71
C LEU A 37 1.87 3.22 -6.31
N ALA A 38 1.89 2.86 -7.60
CA ALA A 38 3.12 2.42 -8.27
C ALA A 38 4.24 3.45 -8.15
N LYS A 39 3.91 4.72 -8.45
CA LYS A 39 4.83 5.85 -8.31
C LYS A 39 5.34 5.99 -6.87
N PHE A 40 4.45 5.93 -5.88
CA PHE A 40 4.81 6.05 -4.47
C PHE A 40 5.76 4.94 -4.03
N LEU A 41 5.51 3.69 -4.42
CA LEU A 41 6.36 2.56 -4.09
C LEU A 41 7.78 2.73 -4.64
N ARG A 42 7.88 3.23 -5.87
CA ARG A 42 9.13 3.50 -6.55
C ARG A 42 9.89 4.68 -5.93
N GLU A 43 9.23 5.81 -5.74
CA GLU A 43 9.86 7.03 -5.20
C GLU A 43 10.36 6.86 -3.77
N ASN A 44 9.65 6.07 -2.96
CA ASN A 44 10.02 5.81 -1.56
C ASN A 44 10.87 4.55 -1.37
N GLU A 45 11.30 3.89 -2.46
CA GLU A 45 12.11 2.67 -2.44
C GLU A 45 11.56 1.60 -1.47
N VAL A 46 10.24 1.43 -1.51
CA VAL A 46 9.52 0.49 -0.65
C VAL A 46 9.83 -0.91 -1.15
N SER A 47 10.23 -1.78 -0.24
CA SER A 47 10.62 -3.16 -0.57
C SER A 47 9.61 -4.19 -0.07
N THR A 48 8.89 -3.86 0.99
CA THR A 48 7.94 -4.78 1.63
C THR A 48 6.85 -4.00 2.34
N ILE A 49 5.61 -4.43 2.14
CA ILE A 49 4.43 -3.95 2.86
C ILE A 49 3.84 -5.15 3.59
N VAL A 50 3.68 -5.02 4.90
CA VAL A 50 3.04 -6.03 5.74
C VAL A 50 1.75 -5.44 6.29
N ALA A 51 0.60 -5.97 5.87
CA ALA A 51 -0.70 -5.50 6.29
C ALA A 51 -1.40 -6.58 7.12
N ALA A 52 -1.45 -6.38 8.44
CA ALA A 52 -1.89 -7.41 9.38
C ALA A 52 -3.39 -7.75 9.30
N ASN A 53 -4.20 -6.82 8.78
CA ASN A 53 -5.65 -7.00 8.72
C ASN A 53 -6.22 -6.42 7.42
N MET A 54 -6.09 -7.19 6.34
CA MET A 54 -6.69 -6.88 5.03
C MET A 54 -8.07 -7.52 4.92
N GLU A 55 -9.10 -6.76 5.32
CA GLU A 55 -10.52 -7.11 5.23
C GLU A 55 -11.17 -6.57 3.93
N MET A 56 -10.36 -6.16 2.95
CA MET A 56 -10.85 -5.56 1.70
C MET A 56 -11.32 -6.61 0.69
N GLU A 57 -12.14 -6.18 -0.26
CA GLU A 57 -12.60 -7.03 -1.36
C GLU A 57 -11.44 -7.62 -2.17
N LEU A 58 -11.63 -8.86 -2.63
CA LEU A 58 -10.60 -9.63 -3.33
C LEU A 58 -10.14 -8.95 -4.63
N ASP A 59 -11.06 -8.31 -5.37
CA ASP A 59 -10.74 -7.57 -6.59
C ASP A 59 -9.84 -6.36 -6.31
N ASP A 60 -10.13 -5.60 -5.25
CA ASP A 60 -9.31 -4.46 -4.83
C ASP A 60 -7.93 -4.93 -4.35
N PHE A 61 -7.88 -6.02 -3.58
CA PHE A 61 -6.62 -6.63 -3.14
C PHE A 61 -5.79 -7.11 -4.34
N ALA A 62 -6.40 -7.81 -5.30
CA ALA A 62 -5.72 -8.31 -6.48
C ALA A 62 -5.10 -7.18 -7.31
N ALA A 63 -5.82 -6.07 -7.46
CA ALA A 63 -5.31 -4.88 -8.15
C ALA A 63 -4.10 -4.26 -7.42
N ILE A 64 -4.15 -4.12 -6.10
CA ILE A 64 -3.03 -3.61 -5.30
C ILE A 64 -1.84 -4.58 -5.34
N ALA A 65 -2.09 -5.88 -5.20
CA ALA A 65 -1.07 -6.91 -5.20
C ALA A 65 -0.34 -6.98 -6.55
N ALA A 66 -1.07 -6.84 -7.66
CA ALA A 66 -0.50 -6.78 -9.00
C ALA A 66 0.45 -5.59 -9.16
N ILE A 67 0.03 -4.38 -8.75
CA ILE A 67 0.88 -3.18 -8.77
C ILE A 67 2.12 -3.37 -7.89
N ALA A 68 1.94 -3.87 -6.66
CA ALA A 68 3.04 -4.10 -5.74
C ALA A 68 4.06 -5.10 -6.34
N GLN A 69 3.58 -6.17 -6.96
CA GLN A 69 4.43 -7.17 -7.60
C GLN A 69 5.19 -6.62 -8.82
N ASP A 70 4.53 -5.80 -9.64
CA ASP A 70 5.14 -5.14 -10.81
C ASP A 70 6.30 -4.22 -10.39
N GLU A 71 6.12 -3.48 -9.29
CA GLU A 71 7.17 -2.64 -8.69
C GLU A 71 8.19 -3.45 -7.85
N GLY A 72 8.08 -4.78 -7.80
CA GLY A 72 9.00 -5.64 -7.04
C GLY A 72 8.83 -5.57 -5.51
N VAL A 73 7.72 -5.00 -5.04
CA VAL A 73 7.36 -4.87 -3.63
C VAL A 73 6.68 -6.14 -3.14
N ARG A 74 7.17 -6.69 -2.03
CA ARG A 74 6.51 -7.83 -1.38
C ARG A 74 5.34 -7.35 -0.54
N LEU A 75 4.12 -7.68 -0.97
CA LEU A 75 2.92 -7.51 -0.17
C LEU A 75 2.67 -8.78 0.65
N ALA A 76 2.76 -8.66 1.98
CA ALA A 76 2.44 -9.72 2.92
C ALA A 76 1.17 -9.37 3.69
N ARG A 77 0.33 -10.38 3.88
CA ARG A 77 -0.84 -10.36 4.76
C ARG A 77 -0.54 -11.15 6.02
#